data_AF-A0AAU3FS03-F1
#
_entry.id   AF-A0AAU3FS03-F1
#
_cell.length_a   1.000
_cell.length_b   1.000
_cell.length_c   1.000
_cell.angle_alpha   90.00
_cell.angle_beta   90.00
_cell.angle_gamma   90.00
#
_symmetry.space_group_name_H-M   'P 1'
#
loop_
_entity.id
_entity.type
_entity.pdbx_description
1 polymer ?
#
loop_
_entity_poly.entity_id
_entity_poly.type
_entity_poly.pdbx_seq_one_letter_code
_entity_poly.pdbx_strand_id
1 'polypeptide(L)' 'MDGKVRDTAEAPTAIAEDKVRELALASPHVRRAVGDAPIAMVNFRVPRIVNVVTRG' A
#
# COMPACT_ATOMS: atom_id res chain seq x y z
N MET A 1 -5.63 1.82 3.85
CA MET A 1 -6.36 0.68 4.42
C MET A 1 -7.81 1.04 4.54
N ASP A 2 -8.64 0.36 3.77
CA ASP A 2 -10.09 0.53 3.77
C ASP A 2 -10.50 2.02 3.64
N GLY A 3 -9.79 2.75 2.78
CA GLY A 3 -10.00 4.18 2.54
C GLY A 3 -9.27 5.14 3.49
N LYS A 4 -8.59 4.66 4.54
CA LYS A 4 -7.79 5.49 5.47
C LYS A 4 -6.30 5.48 5.10
N VAL A 5 -5.66 6.65 5.09
CA VAL A 5 -4.20 6.80 4.90
C VAL A 5 -3.47 6.23 6.13
N ARG A 6 -2.44 5.43 5.89
CA ARG A 6 -1.62 4.79 6.95
C ARG A 6 -0.16 5.18 6.91
N ASP A 7 0.33 5.50 5.73
CA ASP A 7 1.70 5.91 5.52
C ASP A 7 1.80 6.71 4.22
N THR A 8 2.84 7.52 4.11
CA THR A 8 3.18 8.28 2.91
C THR A 8 4.65 8.07 2.62
N ALA A 9 4.98 7.60 1.42
CA ALA A 9 6.35 7.44 0.95
C ALA A 9 6.54 8.19 -0.37
N GLU A 10 7.70 8.78 -0.57
CA GLU A 10 8.07 9.41 -1.84
C GLU A 10 8.47 8.35 -2.86
N ALA A 11 7.93 8.46 -4.07
CA ALA A 11 8.24 7.56 -5.18
C ALA A 11 8.46 8.37 -6.47
N PRO A 12 9.35 7.93 -7.38
CA PRO A 12 9.52 8.56 -8.69
C PRO A 12 8.21 8.55 -9.49
N THR A 13 7.97 9.60 -10.28
CA THR A 13 6.75 9.75 -11.09
C THR A 13 6.52 8.62 -12.10
N ALA A 14 7.60 7.96 -12.52
CA ALA A 14 7.62 6.83 -13.46
C ALA A 14 7.94 5.49 -12.76
N ILE A 15 7.44 5.30 -11.54
CA ILE A 15 7.59 4.03 -10.83
C ILE A 15 6.67 2.96 -11.41
N ALA A 16 7.21 1.76 -11.64
CA ALA A 16 6.42 0.61 -12.09
C ALA A 16 5.44 0.15 -11.00
N GLU A 17 4.26 -0.34 -11.40
CA GLU A 17 3.20 -0.78 -10.50
C GLU A 17 3.68 -1.82 -9.47
N ASP A 18 4.49 -2.78 -9.90
CA ASP A 18 5.05 -3.80 -9.02
C ASP A 18 5.95 -3.20 -7.93
N LYS A 19 6.70 -2.15 -8.26
CA LYS A 19 7.55 -1.43 -7.31
C LYS A 19 6.75 -0.58 -6.33
N VAL A 20 5.65 0.02 -6.78
CA VAL A 20 4.70 0.71 -5.88
C VAL A 20 4.11 -0.26 -4.87
N ARG A 21 3.73 -1.46 -5.32
CA ARG A 21 3.21 -2.51 -4.46
C ARG A 21 4.26 -2.98 -3.45
N GLU A 22 5.48 -3.25 -3.89
CA GLU A 22 6.58 -3.62 -3.00
C GLU A 22 6.82 -2.57 -1.91
N LEU A 23 6.89 -1.28 -2.27
CA LEU A 23 7.10 -0.18 -1.31
C LEU A 23 5.96 -0.10 -0.29
N ALA A 24 4.71 -0.19 -0.74
CA ALA A 24 3.57 -0.16 0.15
C ALA A 24 3.57 -1.33 1.14
N LEU A 25 3.94 -2.53 0.69
CA LEU A 25 4.03 -3.72 1.56
C LEU A 25 5.31 -3.75 2.41
N ALA A 26 6.34 -3.01 2.03
CA ALA A 26 7.56 -2.83 2.81
C ALA A 26 7.38 -1.85 3.96
N SER A 27 6.42 -0.92 3.88
CA SER A 27 6.14 0.06 4.93
C SER A 27 5.90 -0.63 6.29
N PRO A 28 6.67 -0.26 7.34
CA PRO A 28 6.46 -0.76 8.70
C PRO A 28 5.05 -0.45 9.23
N HIS A 29 4.50 0.71 8.86
CA HIS A 29 3.15 1.12 9.25
C HIS A 29 2.08 0.28 8.57
N VAL A 30 2.25 -0.02 7.28
CA VAL A 30 1.34 -0.93 6.55
C VAL A 30 1.43 -2.33 7.11
N ARG A 31 2.62 -2.87 7.34
CA ARG A 31 2.81 -4.21 7.94
C ARG A 31 2.14 -4.32 9.31
N ARG A 32 2.31 -3.33 10.18
CA ARG A 32 1.61 -3.27 11.48
C ARG A 32 0.10 -3.19 11.34
N ALA A 33 -0.40 -2.48 10.33
CA ALA A 33 -1.83 -2.33 10.09
C ALA A 33 -2.46 -3.60 9.47
N VAL A 34 -1.73 -4.33 8.63
CA VAL A 34 -2.16 -5.64 8.09
C VAL A 34 -2.17 -6.69 9.18
N GLY A 35 -1.12 -6.74 10.01
CA GLY A 35 -0.94 -7.83 10.97
C GLY A 35 -0.94 -9.18 10.24
N ASP A 36 -1.74 -10.12 10.76
CA ASP A 36 -1.89 -11.47 10.20
C ASP A 36 -3.03 -11.59 9.18
N ALA A 37 -3.70 -10.46 8.84
CA ALA A 37 -4.85 -10.49 7.95
C ALA A 37 -4.45 -10.80 6.50
N PRO A 38 -5.17 -11.70 5.80
CA PRO A 38 -4.92 -11.95 4.40
C PRO A 38 -5.21 -10.69 3.57
N ILE A 39 -4.27 -10.31 2.71
CA ILE A 39 -4.42 -9.16 1.81
C ILE A 39 -5.39 -9.57 0.69
N ALA A 40 -6.53 -8.88 0.61
CA ALA A 40 -7.53 -9.12 -0.41
C ALA A 40 -7.15 -8.46 -1.74
N MET A 41 -6.63 -7.22 -1.68
CA MET A 41 -6.32 -6.43 -2.87
C MET A 41 -5.36 -5.28 -2.52
N VAL A 42 -4.51 -4.91 -3.48
CA VAL A 42 -3.72 -3.66 -3.45
C VAL A 42 -4.08 -2.87 -4.69
N ASN A 43 -4.63 -1.67 -4.52
CA ASN A 43 -4.92 -0.76 -5.63
C ASN A 43 -4.15 0.56 -5.45
N PHE A 44 -3.77 1.19 -6.55
CA PHE A 44 -3.06 2.47 -6.52
C PHE A 44 -3.64 3.40 -7.57
N ARG A 45 -3.65 4.70 -7.27
CA ARG A 45 -3.88 5.76 -8.23
C ARG A 45 -2.57 6.50 -8.44
N VAL A 46 -2.02 6.35 -9.64
CA VAL A 46 -0.85 7.10 -10.07
C VAL A 46 -1.21 8.59 -10.13
N PRO A 47 -0.38 9.51 -9.61
CA PRO A 47 0.92 9.30 -8.95
C PRO A 47 0.89 9.34 -7.41
N ARG A 48 -0.27 9.29 -6.74
CA ARG A 48 -0.38 9.83 -5.36
C ARG A 48 -0.77 8.85 -4.26
N ILE A 49 -1.45 7.73 -4.53
CA ILE A 49 -2.06 6.95 -3.44
C ILE A 49 -2.01 5.46 -3.70
N VAL A 50 -1.56 4.69 -2.71
CA VAL A 50 -1.72 3.24 -2.62
C VAL A 50 -2.71 2.92 -1.51
N ASN A 51 -3.67 2.04 -1.79
CA ASN A 51 -4.60 1.53 -0.79
C ASN A 51 -4.56 -0.01 -0.76
N VAL A 52 -4.23 -0.52 0.42
CA VAL A 52 -4.19 -1.94 0.75
C VAL A 52 -5.50 -2.30 1.44
N VAL A 53 -6.18 -3.33 0.95
CA VAL A 53 -7.43 -3.86 1.49
C VAL A 53 -7.16 -5.24 2.06
N THR A 54 -7.45 -5.43 3.34
CA THR A 54 -7.33 -6.72 4.04
C THR A 54 -8.69 -7.39 4.14
N ARG A 55 -8.72 -8.72 4.20
CA ARG A 55 -9.92 -9.49 4.46
C ARG A 55 -9.98 -9.82 5.95
N GLY A 56 -11.04 -9.38 6.62
CA GLY A 56 -11.42 -9.89 7.94
C GLY A 56 -12.08 -11.26 7.84
#